data_AF-A0A973EXJ7-F1
#
_entry.id   AF-A0A973EXJ7-F1
#
_cell.length_a   1.000
_cell.length_b   1.000
_cell.length_c   1.000
_cell.angle_alpha   90.00
_cell.angle_beta   90.00
_cell.angle_gamma   90.00
#
_symmetry.space_group_name_H-M   'P 1'
#
loop_
_entity.id
_entity.type
_entity.pdbx_description
1 polymer ?
#
loop_
_entity_poly.entity_id
_entity_poly.type
_entity_poly.pdbx_seq_one_letter_code
_entity_poly.pdbx_strand_id
1 'polypeptide(L)'
;MKIGTLLYLGLALVLLLSCNNSNGKKSNLSSKNDVVLQQEDGTITLKLEKAACYSDINDPSSNTAEWNVVISTPGRYSVWLSSATKDTLDLNYTNTVKVNFLDNQLEVDPACDRIVKNSEDVPYPYYRADSYMGSFYVMEPGEYNIQVISEKIVSKELRNETAYLSDNTRLVALSLAPVKR
;
A
#
# COMPACT_ATOMS: atom_id res chain seq x y z
N MET A 1 61.29 -43.39 36.71
CA MET A 1 61.72 -42.41 35.67
C MET A 1 61.88 -43.16 34.36
N LYS A 2 61.34 -42.59 33.27
CA LYS A 2 61.40 -43.00 31.84
C LYS A 2 60.40 -44.09 31.43
N ILE A 3 59.24 -43.68 30.90
CA ILE A 3 58.88 -43.48 29.46
C ILE A 3 58.74 -44.86 28.80
N GLY A 4 57.57 -45.34 28.37
CA GLY A 4 56.45 -44.64 27.77
C GLY A 4 56.29 -45.14 26.35
N THR A 5 55.76 -46.35 26.18
CA THR A 5 55.39 -46.94 24.89
C THR A 5 53.94 -47.36 24.97
N LEU A 6 53.08 -46.72 24.19
CA LEU A 6 51.99 -47.40 23.49
C LEU A 6 51.39 -46.49 22.41
N LEU A 7 51.65 -46.95 21.20
CA LEU A 7 51.09 -46.55 19.92
C LEU A 7 49.61 -46.96 19.89
N TYR A 8 48.69 -46.01 19.68
CA TYR A 8 47.36 -46.35 19.18
C TYR A 8 46.93 -45.37 18.09
N LEU A 9 46.68 -46.02 16.95
CA LEU A 9 46.16 -45.55 15.68
C LEU A 9 44.65 -45.36 15.77
N GLY A 10 44.14 -44.32 15.13
CA GLY A 10 42.71 -44.15 14.82
C GLY A 10 42.28 -42.69 14.98
N LEU A 11 41.38 -42.13 14.19
CA LEU A 11 40.67 -42.58 12.99
C LEU A 11 40.22 -41.26 12.33
N ALA A 12 40.25 -41.22 11.00
CA ALA A 12 39.92 -40.06 10.18
C ALA A 12 38.57 -39.40 10.53
N LEU A 13 38.56 -38.06 10.61
CA LEU A 13 37.34 -37.26 10.45
C LEU A 13 37.54 -36.31 9.26
N VAL A 14 37.03 -36.74 8.12
CA VAL A 14 36.89 -35.94 6.90
C VAL A 14 35.77 -34.93 7.14
N LEU A 15 36.12 -33.64 7.27
CA LEU A 15 35.14 -32.57 7.20
C LEU A 15 34.80 -32.33 5.73
N LEU A 16 33.64 -32.84 5.32
CA LEU A 16 33.03 -32.53 4.03
C LEU A 16 32.65 -31.04 4.00
N LEU A 17 33.44 -30.25 3.27
CA LEU A 17 33.02 -28.95 2.78
C LEU A 17 32.02 -29.18 1.64
N SER A 18 30.72 -29.03 1.93
CA SER A 18 29.70 -28.92 0.89
C SER A 18 29.43 -27.45 0.60
N CYS A 19 30.26 -26.87 -0.27
CA CYS A 19 29.85 -25.74 -1.08
C CYS A 19 29.22 -26.30 -2.36
N ASN A 20 27.90 -26.48 -2.37
CA ASN A 20 27.19 -26.77 -3.61
C ASN A 20 26.58 -25.48 -4.16
N ASN A 21 27.09 -25.10 -5.32
CA ASN A 21 26.74 -23.94 -6.09
C ASN A 21 25.51 -24.30 -6.95
N SER A 22 24.42 -23.54 -6.87
CA SER A 22 23.45 -23.52 -7.97
C SER A 22 22.93 -22.10 -8.22
N ASN A 23 23.31 -21.62 -9.40
CA ASN A 23 22.73 -20.48 -10.08
C ASN A 23 21.21 -20.63 -10.15
N GLY A 24 20.51 -20.04 -9.18
CA GLY A 24 19.11 -19.66 -9.33
C GLY A 24 19.05 -18.33 -10.05
N LYS A 25 18.75 -18.36 -11.35
CA LYS A 25 18.26 -17.18 -12.07
C LYS A 25 17.21 -16.51 -11.18
N LYS A 26 17.48 -15.28 -10.74
CA LYS A 26 16.46 -14.42 -10.16
C LYS A 26 15.42 -14.19 -11.25
N SER A 27 14.37 -15.01 -11.24
CA SER A 27 13.12 -14.69 -11.90
C SER A 27 12.64 -13.39 -11.28
N ASN A 28 12.79 -12.29 -12.01
CA ASN A 28 12.03 -11.07 -11.78
C ASN A 28 10.55 -11.41 -11.97
N LEU A 29 9.88 -11.84 -10.90
CA LEU A 29 8.43 -11.82 -10.84
C LEU A 29 7.95 -11.79 -9.39
N SER A 30 7.02 -10.86 -9.15
CA SER A 30 6.26 -10.60 -7.94
C SER A 30 6.93 -9.69 -6.92
N SER A 31 6.69 -8.38 -7.09
CA SER A 31 6.76 -7.38 -6.03
C SER A 31 6.03 -7.90 -4.80
N LYS A 32 6.79 -8.19 -3.74
CA LYS A 32 6.23 -8.42 -2.41
C LYS A 32 5.54 -7.10 -2.04
N ASN A 33 4.22 -7.06 -1.96
CA ASN A 33 3.52 -5.87 -1.45
C ASN A 33 3.98 -5.69 -0.01
N ASP A 34 4.84 -4.71 0.24
CA ASP A 34 5.31 -4.39 1.59
C ASP A 34 4.11 -4.05 2.46
N VAL A 35 4.01 -4.73 3.60
CA VAL A 35 2.95 -4.49 4.59
C VAL A 35 3.07 -3.06 5.11
N VAL A 36 1.99 -2.30 5.04
CA VAL A 36 1.96 -0.91 5.53
C VAL A 36 1.82 -0.92 7.06
N LEU A 37 2.70 -0.20 7.75
CA LEU A 37 2.67 -0.10 9.21
C LEU A 37 1.93 1.16 9.66
N GLN A 38 1.17 1.04 10.75
CA GLN A 38 0.61 2.18 11.48
C GLN A 38 1.73 3.07 12.04
N GLN A 39 1.57 4.39 11.90
CA GLN A 39 2.49 5.40 12.42
C GLN A 39 2.33 5.57 13.94
N GLU A 40 3.29 6.23 14.59
CA GLU A 40 3.29 6.46 16.05
C GLU A 40 2.07 7.28 16.51
N ASP A 41 1.54 8.17 15.67
CA ASP A 41 0.33 8.95 15.96
C ASP A 41 -0.97 8.15 15.74
N GLY A 42 -0.86 6.89 15.35
CA GLY A 42 -1.95 5.99 14.99
C GLY A 42 -2.46 6.16 13.55
N THR A 43 -1.92 7.09 12.77
CA THR A 43 -2.33 7.26 11.37
C THR A 43 -1.79 6.14 10.50
N ILE A 44 -2.58 5.69 9.53
CA ILE A 44 -2.16 4.76 8.48
C ILE A 44 -2.33 5.48 7.15
N THR A 45 -1.27 5.50 6.34
CA THR A 45 -1.29 6.10 5.00
C THR A 45 -1.00 5.04 3.95
N LEU A 46 -2.01 4.70 3.18
CA LEU A 46 -1.98 3.73 2.10
C LEU A 46 -1.75 4.47 0.77
N LYS A 47 -0.47 4.65 0.40
CA LYS A 47 -0.12 5.32 -0.86
C LYS A 47 -0.42 4.40 -2.05
N LEU A 48 -1.07 4.93 -3.09
CA LEU A 48 -1.40 4.16 -4.30
C LEU A 48 -0.17 3.59 -4.99
N GLU A 49 0.98 4.26 -4.85
CA GLU A 49 2.25 3.76 -5.38
C GLU A 49 2.76 2.47 -4.72
N LYS A 50 2.21 2.10 -3.55
CA LYS A 50 2.53 0.87 -2.84
C LYS A 50 1.40 -0.16 -2.90
N ALA A 51 0.32 0.14 -3.62
CA ALA A 51 -0.82 -0.76 -3.76
C ALA A 51 -0.55 -1.84 -4.80
N ALA A 52 -1.13 -3.02 -4.60
CA ALA A 52 -1.45 -3.88 -5.74
C ALA A 52 -2.61 -3.24 -6.49
N CYS A 53 -2.40 -2.93 -7.77
CA CYS A 53 -3.42 -2.31 -8.60
C CYS A 53 -3.91 -3.28 -9.66
N TYR A 54 -5.22 -3.32 -9.87
CA TYR A 54 -5.86 -3.84 -11.06
C TYR A 54 -6.48 -2.67 -11.82
N SER A 55 -6.31 -2.64 -13.14
CA SER A 55 -6.87 -1.58 -13.98
C SER A 55 -7.41 -2.16 -15.27
N ASP A 56 -8.67 -1.87 -15.57
CA ASP A 56 -9.32 -2.15 -16.85
C ASP A 56 -9.53 -0.81 -17.58
N ILE A 57 -8.89 -0.65 -18.73
CA ILE A 57 -9.00 0.57 -19.53
C ILE A 57 -10.38 0.71 -20.19
N ASN A 58 -11.09 -0.41 -20.40
CA ASN A 58 -12.41 -0.44 -21.03
C ASN A 58 -13.53 -0.21 -20.01
N ASP A 59 -13.32 -0.66 -18.77
CA ASP A 59 -14.20 -0.36 -17.64
C ASP A 59 -13.41 0.14 -16.41
N PRO A 60 -12.99 1.41 -16.42
CA PRO A 60 -12.25 1.99 -15.31
C PRO A 60 -13.02 1.99 -13.99
N SER A 61 -14.36 1.90 -14.01
CA SER A 61 -15.19 1.95 -12.81
C SER A 61 -14.90 0.81 -11.82
N SER A 62 -14.31 -0.28 -12.33
CA SER A 62 -13.90 -1.46 -11.56
C SER A 62 -12.43 -1.46 -11.15
N ASN A 63 -11.66 -0.42 -11.50
CA ASN A 63 -10.24 -0.34 -11.14
C ASN A 63 -10.09 -0.42 -9.62
N THR A 64 -9.10 -1.18 -9.18
CA THR A 64 -8.98 -1.60 -7.80
C THR A 64 -7.56 -1.39 -7.30
N ALA A 65 -7.42 -0.94 -6.05
CA ALA A 65 -6.16 -0.79 -5.34
C ALA A 65 -6.25 -1.48 -3.98
N GLU A 66 -5.26 -2.30 -3.66
CA GLU A 66 -5.24 -3.14 -2.47
C GLU A 66 -3.96 -2.98 -1.66
N TRP A 67 -4.10 -3.00 -0.34
CA TRP A 67 -3.00 -2.95 0.61
C TRP A 67 -3.21 -3.96 1.73
N ASN A 68 -2.09 -4.53 2.19
CA ASN A 68 -2.04 -5.21 3.48
C ASN A 68 -1.47 -4.23 4.51
N VAL A 69 -2.14 -4.10 5.66
CA VAL A 69 -1.80 -3.14 6.72
C VAL A 69 -1.75 -3.82 8.08
N VAL A 70 -0.81 -3.41 8.93
CA VAL A 70 -0.81 -3.73 10.36
C VAL A 70 -1.41 -2.57 11.15
N ILE A 71 -2.49 -2.84 11.87
CA ILE A 71 -3.11 -1.90 12.81
C ILE A 71 -2.76 -2.38 14.22
N SER A 72 -2.01 -1.57 14.98
CA SER A 72 -1.54 -1.93 16.31
C SER A 72 -2.51 -1.52 17.41
N THR A 73 -3.35 -0.51 17.16
CA THR A 73 -4.26 0.06 18.16
C THR A 73 -5.72 -0.10 17.74
N PRO A 74 -6.60 -0.72 18.54
CA PRO A 74 -8.04 -0.74 18.27
C PRO A 74 -8.65 0.65 18.37
N GLY A 75 -9.75 0.88 17.67
CA GLY A 75 -10.47 2.15 17.75
C GLY A 75 -11.23 2.51 16.49
N ARG A 76 -11.82 3.71 16.52
CA ARG A 76 -12.49 4.29 15.35
C ARG A 76 -11.49 5.11 14.54
N TYR A 77 -11.50 4.88 13.23
CA TYR A 77 -10.64 5.56 12.27
C TYR A 77 -11.48 6.30 11.25
N SER A 78 -11.28 7.61 11.13
CA SER A 78 -11.80 8.39 10.01
C SER A 78 -11.05 8.01 8.74
N VAL A 79 -11.80 7.78 7.66
CA VAL A 79 -11.26 7.40 6.36
C VAL A 79 -11.24 8.62 5.46
N TRP A 80 -10.08 8.92 4.90
CA TRP A 80 -9.84 10.05 4.01
C TRP A 80 -9.27 9.57 2.69
N LEU A 81 -9.89 9.95 1.58
CA LEU A 81 -9.40 9.71 0.24
C LEU A 81 -8.60 10.93 -0.22
N SER A 82 -7.34 10.76 -0.59
CA SER A 82 -6.51 11.85 -1.11
C SER A 82 -6.37 11.74 -2.61
N SER A 83 -6.64 12.84 -3.31
CA SER A 83 -6.57 12.96 -4.76
C SER A 83 -5.70 14.14 -5.19
N ALA A 84 -5.00 14.00 -6.31
CA ALA A 84 -4.29 15.09 -6.97
C ALA A 84 -5.23 15.70 -8.02
N THR A 85 -5.54 16.99 -7.92
CA THR A 85 -6.44 17.70 -8.84
C THR A 85 -5.94 19.11 -9.17
N LYS A 86 -6.28 19.63 -10.34
CA LYS A 86 -6.14 21.08 -10.65
C LYS A 86 -7.43 21.84 -10.38
N ASP A 87 -8.56 21.15 -10.37
CA ASP A 87 -9.88 21.67 -10.03
C ASP A 87 -10.16 21.46 -8.53
N THR A 88 -10.32 22.57 -7.81
CA THR A 88 -10.54 22.57 -6.35
C THR A 88 -12.02 22.69 -5.99
N LEU A 89 -12.91 22.77 -6.98
CA LEU A 89 -14.35 22.85 -6.81
C LEU A 89 -15.02 21.51 -7.11
N ASP A 90 -14.52 20.80 -8.13
CA ASP A 90 -15.06 19.51 -8.55
C ASP A 90 -13.94 18.49 -8.83
N LEU A 91 -13.98 17.37 -8.11
CA LEU A 91 -13.05 16.26 -8.31
C LEU A 91 -13.36 15.44 -9.57
N ASN A 92 -14.50 15.67 -10.21
CA ASN A 92 -14.92 15.05 -11.46
C ASN A 92 -14.95 13.52 -11.37
N TYR A 93 -15.34 12.96 -10.22
CA TYR A 93 -15.68 11.54 -10.12
C TYR A 93 -16.98 11.29 -10.88
N THR A 94 -16.99 10.30 -11.75
CA THR A 94 -18.19 9.89 -12.49
C THR A 94 -18.96 8.84 -11.71
N ASN A 95 -18.27 8.04 -10.90
CA ASN A 95 -18.86 7.02 -10.05
C ASN A 95 -18.52 7.28 -8.57
N THR A 96 -19.31 6.70 -7.69
CA THR A 96 -18.97 6.61 -6.27
C THR A 96 -17.68 5.82 -6.08
N VAL A 97 -16.90 6.20 -5.06
CA VAL A 97 -15.72 5.45 -4.64
C VAL A 97 -16.08 4.51 -3.52
N LYS A 98 -15.68 3.25 -3.66
CA LYS A 98 -15.90 2.22 -2.66
C LYS A 98 -14.62 1.93 -1.90
N VAL A 99 -14.71 1.88 -0.58
CA VAL A 99 -13.63 1.46 0.32
C VAL A 99 -14.11 0.25 1.10
N ASN A 100 -13.46 -0.88 0.90
CA ASN A 100 -13.76 -2.14 1.58
C ASN A 100 -12.76 -2.37 2.70
N PHE A 101 -13.27 -2.73 3.88
CA PHE A 101 -12.47 -3.12 5.04
C PHE A 101 -13.23 -4.15 5.87
N LEU A 102 -12.67 -5.36 5.98
CA LEU A 102 -13.37 -6.51 6.54
C LEU A 102 -14.73 -6.71 5.82
N ASP A 103 -15.80 -6.89 6.58
CA ASP A 103 -17.17 -7.03 6.07
C ASP A 103 -17.89 -5.68 5.85
N ASN A 104 -17.18 -4.56 6.00
CA ASN A 104 -17.75 -3.22 5.87
C ASN A 104 -17.33 -2.56 4.55
N GLN A 105 -18.24 -1.76 4.00
CA GLN A 105 -18.00 -0.94 2.83
C GLN A 105 -18.44 0.50 3.09
N LEU A 106 -17.60 1.44 2.71
CA LEU A 106 -17.98 2.85 2.54
C LEU A 106 -18.14 3.11 1.05
N GLU A 107 -19.23 3.76 0.66
CA GLU A 107 -19.49 4.16 -0.71
C GLU A 107 -19.89 5.64 -0.71
N VAL A 108 -19.05 6.49 -1.30
CA VAL A 108 -19.18 7.95 -1.20
C VAL A 108 -18.85 8.59 -2.54
N ASP A 109 -19.56 9.67 -2.88
CA ASP A 109 -19.20 10.60 -3.95
C ASP A 109 -18.14 11.60 -3.41
N PRO A 110 -16.86 11.50 -3.82
CA PRO A 110 -15.79 12.26 -3.18
C PRO A 110 -15.89 13.78 -3.42
N ALA A 111 -15.93 14.55 -2.34
CA ALA A 111 -15.95 16.01 -2.37
C ALA A 111 -14.59 16.64 -2.02
N CYS A 112 -14.41 17.93 -2.32
CA CYS A 112 -13.25 18.72 -1.94
C CYS A 112 -13.28 19.17 -0.46
N ASP A 113 -13.42 18.26 0.51
CA ASP A 113 -13.58 18.63 1.93
C ASP A 113 -12.37 19.41 2.49
N ARG A 114 -11.16 19.06 2.04
CA ARG A 114 -9.95 19.79 2.36
C ARG A 114 -9.03 19.92 1.15
N ILE A 115 -8.62 21.16 0.86
CA ILE A 115 -7.62 21.45 -0.16
C ILE A 115 -6.29 21.82 0.49
N VAL A 116 -5.23 21.09 0.13
CA VAL A 116 -3.85 21.34 0.58
C VAL A 116 -3.01 21.83 -0.58
N LYS A 117 -2.52 23.07 -0.45
CA LYS A 117 -1.61 23.71 -1.41
C LYS A 117 -0.17 23.29 -1.12
N ASN A 118 0.64 23.19 -2.17
CA ASN A 118 2.08 22.86 -2.08
C ASN A 118 2.37 21.56 -1.30
N SER A 119 1.48 20.56 -1.42
CA SER A 119 1.66 19.26 -0.78
C SER A 119 2.80 18.48 -1.45
N GLU A 120 3.72 17.94 -0.67
CA GLU A 120 4.82 17.10 -1.20
C GLU A 120 4.32 15.78 -1.81
N ASP A 121 3.11 15.34 -1.44
CA ASP A 121 2.48 14.13 -2.00
C ASP A 121 2.05 14.27 -3.47
N VAL A 122 1.96 15.50 -4.00
CA VAL A 122 1.50 15.76 -5.38
C VAL A 122 2.39 16.80 -6.07
N PRO A 123 2.80 16.58 -7.32
CA PRO A 123 3.66 17.55 -8.01
C PRO A 123 2.87 18.79 -8.45
N TYR A 124 3.55 19.93 -8.56
CA TYR A 124 3.02 21.10 -9.26
C TYR A 124 2.60 20.72 -10.70
N PRO A 125 1.46 21.23 -11.22
CA PRO A 125 0.57 22.25 -10.67
C PRO A 125 -0.65 21.68 -9.91
N TYR A 126 -0.59 20.44 -9.41
CA TYR A 126 -1.72 19.83 -8.73
C TYR A 126 -1.83 20.27 -7.26
N TYR A 127 -3.05 20.34 -6.76
CA TYR A 127 -3.42 20.42 -5.35
C TYR A 127 -3.75 19.02 -4.83
N ARG A 128 -3.51 18.78 -3.53
CA ARG A 128 -4.05 17.60 -2.86
C ARG A 128 -5.44 17.96 -2.33
N ALA A 129 -6.45 17.24 -2.78
CA ALA A 129 -7.80 17.31 -2.26
C ALA A 129 -8.06 16.05 -1.44
N ASP A 130 -8.48 16.24 -0.18
CA ASP A 130 -8.83 15.15 0.71
C ASP A 130 -10.35 15.12 0.88
N SER A 131 -10.97 13.98 0.59
CA SER A 131 -12.41 13.73 0.75
C SER A 131 -12.65 12.84 1.97
N TYR A 132 -13.62 13.19 2.80
CA TYR A 132 -14.04 12.37 3.93
C TYR A 132 -14.96 11.25 3.47
N MET A 133 -14.56 10.01 3.70
CA MET A 133 -15.29 8.82 3.24
C MET A 133 -16.17 8.20 4.33
N GLY A 134 -16.03 8.63 5.59
CA GLY A 134 -16.69 8.03 6.74
C GLY A 134 -15.69 7.47 7.75
N SER A 135 -16.07 6.40 8.45
CA SER A 135 -15.20 5.79 9.47
C SER A 135 -15.37 4.29 9.57
N PHE A 136 -14.29 3.59 9.90
CA PHE A 136 -14.31 2.18 10.30
C PHE A 136 -14.03 2.05 11.79
N TYR A 137 -14.50 0.96 12.39
CA TYR A 137 -14.14 0.56 13.74
C TYR A 137 -13.31 -0.70 13.70
N VAL A 138 -12.11 -0.65 14.28
CA VAL A 138 -11.19 -1.78 14.40
C VAL A 138 -11.29 -2.30 15.82
N MET A 139 -11.70 -3.56 15.98
CA MET A 139 -11.92 -4.18 17.28
C MET A 139 -10.63 -4.66 17.95
N GLU A 140 -9.69 -5.19 17.16
CA GLU A 140 -8.49 -5.84 17.66
C GLU A 140 -7.27 -5.39 16.84
N PRO A 141 -6.05 -5.43 17.39
CA PRO A 141 -4.85 -5.26 16.58
C PRO A 141 -4.67 -6.43 15.62
N GLY A 142 -4.08 -6.19 14.44
CA GLY A 142 -3.83 -7.27 13.49
C GLY A 142 -3.39 -6.81 12.11
N GLU A 143 -3.18 -7.80 11.25
CA GLU A 143 -3.01 -7.60 9.81
C GLU A 143 -4.37 -7.61 9.12
N TYR A 144 -4.59 -6.62 8.26
CA TYR A 144 -5.83 -6.43 7.53
C TYR A 144 -5.57 -6.15 6.06
N ASN A 145 -6.55 -6.47 5.22
CA ASN A 145 -6.60 -6.01 3.84
C ASN A 145 -7.57 -4.82 3.72
N ILE A 146 -7.15 -3.79 3.00
CA ILE A 146 -7.99 -2.66 2.62
C ILE A 146 -7.99 -2.58 1.09
N GLN A 147 -9.18 -2.40 0.53
CA GLN A 147 -9.38 -2.27 -0.91
C GLN A 147 -10.12 -0.98 -1.23
N VAL A 148 -9.71 -0.30 -2.30
CA VAL A 148 -10.43 0.84 -2.88
C VAL A 148 -10.77 0.53 -4.32
N ILE A 149 -12.00 0.85 -4.74
CA ILE A 149 -12.50 0.70 -6.11
C ILE A 149 -12.90 2.08 -6.63
N SER A 150 -12.33 2.50 -7.77
CA SER A 150 -12.59 3.80 -8.39
C SER A 150 -11.99 3.93 -9.79
N GLU A 151 -12.69 4.62 -10.68
CA GLU A 151 -12.20 5.04 -12.00
C GLU A 151 -11.00 6.00 -11.96
N LYS A 152 -10.69 6.59 -10.80
CA LYS A 152 -9.52 7.48 -10.62
C LYS A 152 -8.26 6.74 -10.20
N ILE A 153 -8.30 5.42 -10.08
CA ILE A 153 -7.12 4.58 -9.85
C ILE A 153 -6.36 4.42 -11.17
N VAL A 154 -5.13 4.94 -11.20
CA VAL A 154 -4.20 4.82 -12.33
C VAL A 154 -2.94 4.11 -11.85
N SER A 155 -2.74 2.88 -12.34
CA SER A 155 -1.56 2.08 -12.04
C SER A 155 -0.27 2.76 -12.51
N LYS A 156 0.87 2.41 -11.91
CA LYS A 156 2.18 2.99 -12.30
C LYS A 156 2.52 2.75 -13.77
N GLU A 157 2.16 1.58 -14.29
CA GLU A 157 2.40 1.18 -15.67
C GLU A 157 1.63 2.08 -16.64
N LEU A 158 0.35 2.30 -16.34
CA LEU A 158 -0.53 3.14 -17.15
C LEU A 158 -0.24 4.63 -16.97
N ARG A 159 0.37 5.09 -15.87
CA ARG A 159 0.71 6.52 -15.68
C ARG A 159 1.61 7.08 -16.77
N ASN A 160 2.53 6.27 -17.32
CA ASN A 160 3.44 6.73 -18.36
C ASN A 160 2.73 6.89 -19.72
N GLU A 161 1.72 6.05 -19.97
CA GLU A 161 0.93 6.06 -21.21
C GLU A 161 -0.20 7.10 -21.14
N THR A 162 -0.82 7.27 -19.96
CA THR A 162 -1.92 8.22 -19.70
C THR A 162 -1.45 9.61 -19.27
N ALA A 163 -0.14 9.84 -19.10
CA ALA A 163 0.44 11.17 -18.86
C ALA A 163 0.06 12.20 -19.95
N TYR A 164 -0.28 11.72 -21.15
CA TYR A 164 -0.76 12.55 -22.25
C TYR A 164 -2.26 12.85 -22.21
N LEU A 165 -3.05 12.20 -21.34
CA LEU A 165 -4.51 12.16 -21.45
C LEU A 165 -5.32 12.86 -20.37
N SER A 166 -4.77 13.47 -19.31
CA SER A 166 -5.63 14.40 -18.56
C SER A 166 -4.99 15.39 -17.57
N ASP A 167 -5.52 16.61 -17.62
CA ASP A 167 -5.56 17.57 -16.51
C ASP A 167 -6.43 17.10 -15.32
N ASN A 168 -6.84 15.82 -15.30
CA ASN A 168 -7.92 15.33 -14.44
C ASN A 168 -7.40 14.91 -13.07
N THR A 169 -8.33 14.94 -12.12
CA THR A 169 -8.19 14.36 -10.80
C THR A 169 -7.75 12.91 -10.86
N ARG A 170 -6.82 12.52 -9.99
CA ARG A 170 -6.40 11.11 -9.81
C ARG A 170 -6.26 10.77 -8.33
N LEU A 171 -6.51 9.50 -7.98
CA LEU A 171 -6.31 9.01 -6.63
C LEU A 171 -4.80 8.93 -6.30
N VAL A 172 -4.44 9.37 -5.10
CA VAL A 172 -3.05 9.39 -4.59
C VAL A 172 -2.88 8.44 -3.42
N ALA A 173 -3.80 8.49 -2.44
CA ALA A 173 -3.71 7.69 -1.23
C ALA A 173 -5.07 7.51 -0.55
N LEU A 174 -5.14 6.52 0.34
CA LEU A 174 -6.17 6.42 1.38
C LEU A 174 -5.50 6.59 2.74
N SER A 175 -6.10 7.38 3.64
CA SER A 175 -5.60 7.55 5.00
C SER A 175 -6.65 7.18 6.04
N LEU A 176 -6.23 6.43 7.06
CA LEU A 176 -7.04 6.12 8.23
C LEU A 176 -6.44 6.89 9.41
N ALA A 177 -7.19 7.84 9.96
CA ALA A 177 -6.75 8.68 11.08
C ALA A 177 -7.57 8.34 12.34
N PRO A 178 -6.94 8.09 13.50
CA PRO A 178 -7.67 7.83 14.74
C PRO A 178 -8.62 8.97 15.08
N VAL A 179 -9.87 8.65 15.41
CA VAL A 179 -10.82 9.63 15.95
C VAL A 179 -10.47 9.85 17.42
N LYS A 180 -9.85 11.00 17.72
CA LYS A 180 -9.61 11.42 19.10
C LYS A 180 -10.95 11.75 19.74
N ARG A 181 -11.23 11.13 20.88
CA ARG A 181 -12.35 11.51 21.77
C ARG A 181 -11.93 12.66 22.68
#